data_AF-A0A937PWB2-F1
#
_entry.id   AF-A0A937PWB2-F1
#
_cell.length_a   1.000
_cell.length_b   1.000
_cell.length_c   1.000
_cell.angle_alpha   90.00
_cell.angle_beta   90.00
_cell.angle_gamma   90.00
#
_symmetry.space_group_name_H-M   'P 1'
#
loop_
_entity.id
_entity.type
_entity.pdbx_description
1 polymer ?
#
loop_
_entity_poly.entity_id
_entity_poly.type
_entity_poly.pdbx_seq_one_letter_code
_entity_poly.pdbx_strand_id
1 'polypeptide(L)'
;NTVKDLGVNLLGSQVFDDHHHYTNGCLAEICGQAQRLGADLALTTQKDWTKIASLLSGERNLSFAFLVVEIRFQAEEEELRALIENTLAVKIFPGEIQK
;
A
#
# COMPACT_ATOMS: atom_id res chain seq x y z
N ASN A 1 5.73 7.89 -12.41
CA ASN A 1 5.97 7.08 -13.63
C ASN A 1 5.73 5.59 -13.42
N THR A 2 5.92 5.02 -12.22
CA THR A 2 5.74 3.59 -11.90
C THR A 2 4.62 2.86 -12.64
N VAL A 3 3.38 3.34 -12.61
CA VAL A 3 2.25 2.68 -13.29
C VAL A 3 2.41 2.70 -14.81
N LYS A 4 2.92 3.80 -15.40
CA LYS A 4 3.17 3.89 -16.84
C LYS A 4 4.26 2.91 -17.29
N ASP A 5 5.22 2.63 -16.42
CA ASP A 5 6.36 1.75 -16.72
C ASP A 5 5.99 0.26 -16.67
N LEU A 6 4.80 -0.11 -16.16
CA LEU A 6 4.29 -1.49 -16.12
C LEU A 6 3.76 -2.00 -17.47
N GLY A 7 3.77 -1.16 -18.52
CA GLY A 7 3.19 -1.52 -19.82
C GLY A 7 1.67 -1.60 -19.82
N VAL A 8 1.01 -1.07 -18.79
CA VAL A 8 -0.46 -0.97 -18.73
C VAL A 8 -0.97 0.26 -19.47
N ASN A 9 -2.16 0.16 -20.04
CA ASN A 9 -2.84 1.31 -20.63
C ASN A 9 -3.56 2.11 -19.53
N LEU A 10 -3.00 3.25 -19.13
CA LEU A 10 -3.59 4.10 -18.10
C LEU A 10 -4.78 4.90 -18.67
N LEU A 11 -6.00 4.41 -18.43
CA LEU A 11 -7.23 5.04 -18.94
C LEU A 11 -7.72 6.22 -18.10
N GLY A 12 -7.33 6.29 -16.83
CA GLY A 12 -7.72 7.37 -15.91
C GLY A 12 -7.03 7.25 -14.54
N SER A 13 -7.17 8.28 -13.72
CA SER A 13 -6.62 8.30 -12.36
C SER A 13 -7.47 9.17 -11.43
N GLN A 14 -7.63 8.74 -10.19
CA GLN A 14 -8.27 9.52 -9.12
C GLN A 14 -7.31 9.61 -7.94
N VAL A 15 -7.12 10.82 -7.43
CA VAL A 15 -6.20 11.11 -6.32
C VAL A 15 -7.03 11.43 -5.08
N PHE A 16 -6.62 10.85 -3.96
CA PHE A 16 -7.20 11.11 -2.64
C PHE A 16 -6.14 11.68 -1.71
N ASP A 17 -6.56 12.50 -0.75
CA ASP A 17 -5.67 13.03 0.28
C ASP A 17 -5.09 11.93 1.16
N ASP A 18 -3.98 12.23 1.83
CA ASP A 18 -3.44 11.28 2.79
C ASP A 18 -4.42 11.08 3.96
N HIS A 19 -4.39 9.89 4.56
CA HIS A 19 -5.36 9.47 5.58
C HIS A 19 -6.84 9.49 5.14
N HIS A 20 -7.12 9.55 3.83
CA HIS A 20 -8.50 9.53 3.33
C HIS A 20 -9.31 8.34 3.87
N HIS A 21 -10.52 8.64 4.33
CA HIS A 21 -11.48 7.66 4.80
C HIS A 21 -12.38 7.22 3.64
N TYR A 22 -12.04 6.08 3.04
CA TYR A 22 -12.78 5.53 1.92
C TYR A 22 -14.20 5.13 2.33
N THR A 23 -15.15 5.41 1.46
CA THR A 23 -16.56 5.03 1.62
C THR A 23 -17.02 4.15 0.46
N ASN A 24 -18.18 3.51 0.61
CA ASN A 24 -18.84 2.82 -0.51
C ASN A 24 -19.14 3.77 -1.68
N GLY A 25 -19.39 5.06 -1.41
CA GLY A 25 -19.58 6.07 -2.45
C GLY A 25 -18.32 6.27 -3.30
N CYS A 26 -17.15 6.33 -2.66
CA CYS A 26 -15.86 6.42 -3.37
C CYS A 26 -15.65 5.21 -4.29
N LEU A 27 -15.97 3.99 -3.82
CA LEU A 27 -15.84 2.79 -4.65
C LEU A 27 -16.85 2.78 -5.81
N ALA A 28 -18.07 3.23 -5.58
CA ALA A 28 -19.07 3.36 -6.64
C ALA A 28 -18.64 4.35 -7.74
N GLU A 29 -18.03 5.48 -7.34
CA GLU A 29 -17.47 6.46 -8.27
C GLU A 29 -16.32 5.86 -9.10
N ILE A 30 -15.38 5.16 -8.46
CA ILE A 30 -14.27 4.48 -9.13
C ILE A 30 -14.81 3.45 -10.12
N CYS A 31 -15.75 2.59 -9.70
CA CYS A 31 -16.40 1.62 -10.58
C CYS A 31 -17.10 2.27 -11.77
N GLY A 32 -17.85 3.35 -11.54
CA GLY A 32 -18.54 4.07 -12.59
C GLY A 32 -17.57 4.73 -13.59
N GLN A 33 -16.46 5.28 -13.11
CA GLN A 33 -15.40 5.83 -13.98
C GLN A 33 -14.74 4.73 -14.81
N ALA A 34 -14.33 3.63 -14.16
CA ALA A 34 -13.71 2.49 -14.84
C ALA A 34 -14.62 1.93 -15.94
N GLN A 35 -15.91 1.75 -15.65
CA GLN A 35 -16.88 1.27 -16.64
C GLN A 35 -17.03 2.23 -17.83
N ARG A 36 -17.10 3.55 -17.58
CA ARG A 36 -17.20 4.55 -18.66
C ARG A 36 -15.96 4.58 -19.56
N LEU A 37 -14.80 4.33 -18.97
CA LEU A 37 -13.53 4.31 -19.69
C LEU A 37 -13.24 2.94 -20.33
N GLY A 38 -14.02 1.90 -20.00
CA GLY A 38 -13.75 0.53 -20.44
C GLY A 38 -12.51 -0.07 -19.79
N ALA A 39 -12.24 0.27 -18.53
CA ALA A 39 -11.10 -0.25 -17.79
C ALA A 39 -11.37 -1.66 -17.24
N ASP A 40 -10.38 -2.54 -17.40
CA ASP A 40 -10.43 -3.92 -16.90
C ASP A 40 -10.12 -4.01 -15.39
N LEU A 41 -9.36 -3.05 -14.86
CA LEU A 41 -8.79 -3.10 -13.52
C LEU A 41 -8.68 -1.71 -12.88
N ALA A 42 -9.08 -1.61 -11.61
CA ALA A 42 -8.69 -0.51 -10.74
C ALA A 42 -7.45 -0.89 -9.93
N LEU A 43 -6.38 -0.11 -10.07
CA LEU A 43 -5.11 -0.31 -9.37
C LEU A 43 -4.92 0.76 -8.29
N THR A 44 -4.55 0.34 -7.07
CA THR A 44 -4.24 1.24 -5.95
C THR A 44 -2.90 0.90 -5.30
N THR A 45 -2.55 1.58 -4.21
CA THR A 45 -1.38 1.26 -3.39
C THR A 45 -1.74 0.23 -2.31
N GLN A 46 -0.76 -0.54 -1.83
CA GLN A 46 -0.97 -1.40 -0.66
C GLN A 46 -1.48 -0.62 0.56
N LYS A 47 -1.02 0.63 0.74
CA LYS A 47 -1.48 1.51 1.84
C LYS A 47 -2.99 1.66 1.82
N ASP A 48 -3.55 2.04 0.68
CA ASP A 48 -4.98 2.29 0.57
C ASP A 48 -5.79 0.99 0.45
N TRP A 49 -5.18 -0.09 -0.05
CA TRP A 49 -5.78 -1.43 -0.05
C TRP A 49 -6.26 -1.85 1.34
N THR A 50 -5.45 -1.63 2.38
CA THR A 50 -5.80 -1.99 3.77
C THR A 50 -7.10 -1.32 4.26
N LYS A 51 -7.47 -0.17 3.67
CA LYS A 51 -8.68 0.59 4.03
C LYS A 51 -9.89 0.16 3.20
N ILE A 52 -9.69 -0.17 1.93
CA ILE A 52 -10.79 -0.48 1.00
C ILE A 52 -11.15 -1.96 0.96
N ALA A 53 -10.27 -2.87 1.36
CA ALA A 53 -10.49 -4.31 1.26
C ALA A 53 -11.78 -4.77 1.98
N SER A 54 -12.09 -4.20 3.13
CA SER A 54 -13.33 -4.48 3.87
C SER A 54 -14.58 -3.99 3.12
N LEU A 55 -14.48 -2.90 2.36
CA LEU A 55 -15.54 -2.32 1.55
C LEU A 55 -15.76 -3.05 0.20
N LEU A 56 -14.82 -3.92 -0.19
CA LEU A 56 -14.89 -4.75 -1.40
C LEU A 56 -15.60 -6.10 -1.17
N SER A 57 -16.20 -6.32 0.01
CA SER A 57 -16.84 -7.57 0.44
C SER A 57 -18.14 -7.95 -0.30
N GLY A 58 -18.47 -7.29 -1.42
CA GLY A 58 -19.63 -7.61 -2.25
C GLY A 58 -19.25 -7.76 -3.72
N GLU A 59 -20.15 -8.35 -4.51
CA GLU A 59 -19.94 -8.50 -5.96
C GLU A 59 -19.82 -7.12 -6.63
N ARG A 60 -18.75 -6.93 -7.40
CA ARG A 60 -18.53 -5.74 -8.22
C ARG A 60 -18.07 -6.16 -9.61
N ASN A 61 -18.53 -5.45 -10.63
CA ASN A 61 -18.18 -5.70 -12.03
C ASN A 61 -16.78 -5.21 -12.43
N LEU A 62 -15.92 -4.91 -11.46
CA LEU A 62 -14.57 -4.39 -11.69
C LEU A 62 -13.57 -5.13 -10.80
N SER A 63 -12.48 -5.60 -11.40
CA SER A 63 -11.37 -6.17 -10.65
C SER A 63 -10.56 -5.06 -9.96
N PHE A 64 -10.20 -5.30 -8.71
CA PHE A 64 -9.35 -4.40 -7.93
C PHE A 64 -8.02 -5.08 -7.61
N ALA A 65 -6.93 -4.34 -7.72
CA ALA A 65 -5.58 -4.79 -7.40
C ALA A 65 -4.80 -3.68 -6.71
N PHE A 66 -3.66 -4.04 -6.12
CA PHE A 66 -2.75 -3.07 -5.51
C PHE A 66 -1.30 -3.38 -5.83
N LEU A 67 -0.46 -2.35 -5.86
CA LEU A 67 0.99 -2.48 -5.96
C LEU A 67 1.61 -2.59 -4.57
N VAL A 68 2.43 -3.63 -4.40
CA VAL A 68 3.33 -3.79 -3.25
C VAL A 68 4.66 -3.13 -3.60
N VAL A 69 5.20 -2.39 -2.64
CA VAL A 69 6.54 -1.80 -2.76
C VAL A 69 7.46 -2.56 -1.81
N GLU A 70 8.47 -3.21 -2.37
CA GLU A 70 9.56 -3.79 -1.58
C GLU A 70 10.68 -2.76 -1.42
N ILE A 71 11.17 -2.63 -0.20
CA ILE A 71 12.34 -1.81 0.12
C ILE A 71 13.47 -2.77 0.51
N ARG A 72 14.65 -2.56 -0.07
CA ARG A 72 15.85 -3.37 0.20
C ARG A 72 17.04 -2.46 0.48
N PHE A 73 17.87 -2.84 1.41
CA PHE A 73 19.15 -2.17 1.65
C PHE A 73 20.17 -2.67 0.62
N GLN A 74 20.89 -1.75 -0.03
CA GLN A 74 21.89 -2.10 -1.05
C GLN A 74 23.24 -2.48 -0.45
N ALA A 75 23.50 -2.06 0.78
CA ALA A 75 24.66 -2.38 1.60
C ALA A 75 24.30 -2.19 3.07
N GLU A 76 25.13 -2.73 3.96
CA GLU A 76 25.08 -2.50 5.42
C GLU A 76 23.78 -2.91 6.12
N GLU A 77 23.04 -3.87 5.55
CA GLU A 77 21.78 -4.37 6.13
C GLU A 77 22.01 -5.04 7.50
N GLU A 78 23.08 -5.83 7.61
CA GLU A 78 23.42 -6.55 8.84
C GLU A 78 23.81 -5.60 9.96
N GLU A 79 24.61 -4.59 9.64
CA GLU A 79 25.09 -3.58 10.55
C GLU A 79 23.92 -2.74 11.09
N LEU A 80 23.00 -2.33 10.21
CA LEU A 80 21.78 -1.64 10.62
C LEU A 80 20.92 -2.53 11.52
N ARG A 81 20.76 -3.81 11.17
CA ARG A 81 19.99 -4.77 11.96
C ARG A 81 20.59 -4.93 13.36
N ALA A 82 21.90 -5.14 13.45
CA ALA A 82 22.61 -5.25 14.72
C ALA A 82 22.46 -3.98 15.58
N LEU A 83 22.50 -2.79 14.99
CA LEU A 83 22.27 -1.52 15.70
C LEU A 83 20.84 -1.41 16.26
N ILE A 84 19.84 -1.82 15.48
CA ILE A 84 18.43 -1.85 15.92
C ILE A 84 18.27 -2.82 17.09
N GLU A 85 18.79 -4.04 16.96
CA GLU A 85 18.69 -5.08 17.99
C GLU A 85 19.35 -4.66 19.31
N ASN A 86 20.58 -4.13 19.24
CA ASN A 86 21.29 -3.65 20.42
C ASN A 86 20.54 -2.50 21.10
N THR A 87 19.96 -1.57 20.33
CA THR A 87 19.18 -0.46 20.88
C THR A 87 17.90 -0.93 21.56
N LEU A 88 17.22 -1.94 20.99
CA LEU A 88 16.00 -2.51 21.56
C LEU A 88 16.29 -3.33 22.83
N ALA A 89 17.38 -4.11 22.84
CA ALA A 89 17.81 -4.87 24.01
C ALA A 89 18.07 -3.96 25.22
N VAL A 90 18.75 -2.83 25.00
CA VAL A 90 19.01 -1.82 26.04
C VAL A 90 17.72 -1.18 26.57
N LYS A 91 16.70 -0.99 25.72
CA LYS A 91 15.42 -0.38 26.12
C LYS A 91 14.46 -1.32 26.84
N ILE A 92 14.47 -2.62 26.51
CA ILE A 92 13.53 -3.61 27.08
C ILE A 92 14.08 -4.21 28.40
N PHE A 93 15.41 -4.29 28.56
CA PHE A 93 16.05 -4.70 29.80
C PHE A 93 16.99 -3.60 30.32
N PRO A 94 16.46 -2.49 30.89
CA PRO A 94 17.27 -1.38 31.35
C PRO A 94 18.12 -1.67 32.61
N GLY A 95 18.24 -2.94 33.04
CA GLY A 95 18.78 -3.31 34.35
C GLY A 95 19.75 -4.48 34.45
N GLU A 96 20.03 -5.24 33.39
CA GLU A 96 20.95 -6.41 33.47
C GLU A 96 22.25 -6.22 32.69
N ILE A 97 22.87 -5.04 32.80
CA ILE A 97 24.32 -4.96 32.62
C ILE A 97 24.94 -4.42 33.91
N GLN A 98 25.11 -5.33 34.87
CA GLN A 98 26.14 -5.22 35.90
C GLN A 98 26.85 -6.57 36.07
N LYS A 99 27.98 -6.70 35.38
CA LYS A 99 29.32 -7.11 35.84
C LYS A 99 30.07 -7.92 34.79
#